data_AF-A0AAX2EPV9-F1
#
_entry.id   AF-A0AAX2EPV9-F1
#
_cell.length_a   1.000
_cell.length_b   1.000
_cell.length_c   1.000
_cell.angle_alpha   90.00
_cell.angle_beta   90.00
_cell.angle_gamma   90.00
#
_symmetry.space_group_name_H-M   'P 1'
#
loop_
_entity.id
_entity.type
_entity.pdbx_description
1 polymer ?
#
loop_
_entity_poly.entity_id
_entity_poly.type
_entity_poly.pdbx_seq_one_letter_code
_entity_poly.pdbx_strand_id
1 'polypeptide(L)'
;MATLEQKLRKALRGYLERLGNMSLADRVKYADAFEDVYNIVLNSPGRLELRRADVAAVRVFLWNYQYRRCAITGKPLRLASAVLDHCHRTGRVRAVVHRSANAAEGGCYVGNLRGLSRGSMVTMLPAYRRQYKGLGVIYPR
;
A
#
# COMPACT_ATOMS: atom_id res chain seq x y z
N MET A 1 0.57 23.26 -16.19
CA MET A 1 -0.23 22.06 -15.83
C MET A 1 0.23 21.54 -14.48
N ALA A 2 -0.68 21.01 -13.65
CA ALA A 2 -0.32 20.49 -12.33
C ALA A 2 0.43 19.15 -12.41
N THR A 3 1.48 18.96 -11.61
CA THR A 3 2.25 17.70 -11.55
C THR A 3 1.43 16.57 -10.94
N LEU A 4 1.88 15.33 -11.13
CA LEU A 4 1.22 14.15 -10.57
C LEU A 4 1.13 14.23 -9.03
N GLU A 5 2.16 14.72 -8.36
CA GLU A 5 2.22 14.88 -6.91
C GLU A 5 1.29 16.01 -6.42
N GLN A 6 1.13 17.08 -7.21
CA GLN A 6 0.16 18.14 -6.90
C GLN A 6 -1.28 17.60 -6.96
N LYS A 7 -1.59 16.79 -7.98
CA LYS A 7 -2.88 16.09 -8.09
C LYS A 7 -3.09 15.13 -6.93
N LEU A 8 -2.07 14.33 -6.59
CA LEU A 8 -2.09 13.42 -5.45
C LEU A 8 -2.40 14.13 -4.13
N ARG A 9 -1.75 15.27 -3.87
CA ARG A 9 -1.98 16.04 -2.63
C ARG A 9 -3.40 16.56 -2.52
N LYS A 10 -3.96 17.04 -3.63
CA LYS A 10 -5.35 17.49 -3.67
C LYS A 10 -6.31 16.34 -3.36
N ALA A 11 -6.09 15.19 -3.99
CA ALA A 11 -6.92 14.00 -3.80
C ALA A 11 -6.79 13.42 -2.36
N LEU A 12 -5.57 13.35 -1.81
CA LEU A 12 -5.31 12.92 -0.43
C LEU A 12 -5.94 13.84 0.61
N ARG A 13 -5.96 15.16 0.35
CA ARG A 13 -6.64 16.12 1.23
C ARG A 13 -8.13 15.80 1.32
N GLY A 14 -8.80 15.68 0.18
CA GLY A 14 -10.22 15.31 0.13
C GLY A 14 -10.50 13.95 0.78
N TYR A 15 -9.58 12.99 0.62
CA TYR A 15 -9.66 11.70 1.31
C TYR A 15 -9.61 11.83 2.82
N LEU A 16 -8.62 12.56 3.35
CA LEU A 16 -8.45 12.69 4.79
C LEU A 16 -9.58 13.48 5.44
N GLU A 17 -10.08 14.53 4.78
CA GLU A 17 -11.23 15.32 5.22
C GLU A 17 -12.52 14.47 5.29
N ARG A 18 -12.68 13.50 4.39
CA ARG A 18 -13.93 12.74 4.26
C ARG A 18 -13.90 11.38 4.97
N LEU A 19 -12.82 10.61 4.84
CA LEU A 19 -12.84 9.16 5.08
C LEU A 19 -11.83 8.61 6.09
N GLY A 20 -10.90 9.41 6.60
CA GLY A 20 -9.75 8.91 7.40
C GLY A 20 -10.13 7.95 8.54
N ASN A 21 -11.32 8.12 9.11
CA ASN A 21 -11.85 7.36 10.26
C ASN A 21 -13.20 6.65 10.01
N MET A 22 -13.66 6.53 8.77
CA MET A 22 -14.96 5.91 8.48
C MET A 22 -15.03 4.40 8.81
N SER A 23 -16.28 3.92 8.96
CA SER A 23 -16.57 2.50 9.18
C SER A 23 -16.11 1.63 8.00
N LEU A 24 -16.07 0.31 8.17
CA LEU A 24 -15.73 -0.60 7.07
C LEU A 24 -16.78 -0.55 5.96
N ALA A 25 -18.06 -0.52 6.32
CA ALA A 25 -19.19 -0.49 5.38
C ALA A 25 -19.16 0.78 4.52
N ASP A 26 -18.94 1.93 5.13
CA ASP A 26 -18.86 3.20 4.39
C ASP A 26 -17.66 3.24 3.44
N ARG A 27 -16.52 2.66 3.82
CA ARG A 27 -15.36 2.58 2.94
C ARG A 27 -15.57 1.72 1.72
N VAL A 28 -16.30 0.61 1.85
CA VAL A 28 -16.70 -0.22 0.71
C VAL A 28 -17.67 0.54 -0.20
N LYS A 29 -18.63 1.26 0.41
CA LYS A 29 -19.64 2.03 -0.30
C LYS A 29 -19.06 3.21 -1.11
N TYR A 30 -18.04 3.87 -0.57
CA TYR A 30 -17.42 5.08 -1.17
C TYR A 30 -16.02 4.82 -1.74
N ALA A 31 -15.72 3.57 -2.14
CA ALA A 31 -14.40 3.21 -2.66
C ALA A 31 -14.08 3.94 -3.98
N ASP A 32 -15.10 4.18 -4.80
CA ASP A 32 -15.07 4.93 -6.07
C ASP A 32 -14.61 6.38 -5.90
N ALA A 33 -15.00 7.04 -4.80
CA ALA A 33 -14.70 8.43 -4.52
C ALA A 33 -13.20 8.75 -4.41
N PHE A 34 -12.35 7.71 -4.36
CA PHE A 34 -10.90 7.85 -4.22
C PHE A 34 -10.10 6.98 -5.20
N GLU A 35 -10.76 6.56 -6.28
CA GLU A 35 -10.15 5.87 -7.41
C GLU A 35 -8.99 6.69 -8.02
N ASP A 36 -9.07 8.03 -7.98
CA ASP A 36 -7.97 8.92 -8.40
C ASP A 36 -6.72 8.76 -7.52
N VAL A 37 -6.88 8.66 -6.20
CA VAL A 37 -5.75 8.43 -5.28
C VAL A 37 -5.15 7.06 -5.57
N TYR A 38 -6.01 6.05 -5.73
CA TYR A 38 -5.60 4.70 -6.08
C TYR A 38 -4.79 4.68 -7.38
N ASN A 39 -5.32 5.27 -8.46
CA ASN A 39 -4.68 5.32 -9.75
C ASN A 39 -3.35 6.08 -9.71
N ILE A 40 -3.29 7.22 -9.03
CA ILE A 40 -2.03 7.96 -8.92
C ILE A 40 -0.99 7.20 -8.09
N VAL A 41 -1.39 6.56 -6.98
CA VAL A 41 -0.45 5.88 -6.09
C VAL A 41 0.04 4.55 -6.67
N LEU A 42 -0.87 3.72 -7.18
CA LEU A 42 -0.57 2.34 -7.58
C LEU A 42 -0.37 2.16 -9.09
N ASN A 43 -0.96 3.01 -9.92
CA ASN A 43 -0.81 2.98 -11.38
C ASN A 43 0.17 4.06 -11.92
N SER A 44 0.90 4.76 -11.03
CA SER A 44 1.97 5.65 -11.47
C SER A 44 3.00 4.90 -12.33
N PRO A 45 3.45 5.49 -13.46
CA PRO A 45 4.44 4.86 -14.33
C PRO A 45 5.81 4.69 -13.66
N GLY A 46 6.08 5.36 -12.53
CA GLY A 46 7.37 5.31 -11.84
C GLY A 46 7.32 5.80 -10.40
N ARG A 47 8.50 6.15 -9.87
CA ARG A 47 8.66 6.68 -8.52
C ARG A 47 7.87 7.98 -8.35
N LEU A 48 7.16 8.08 -7.22
CA LEU A 48 6.56 9.33 -6.77
C LEU A 48 7.54 10.05 -5.85
N GLU A 49 7.80 11.33 -6.12
CA GLU A 49 8.62 12.18 -5.25
C GLU A 49 7.77 12.73 -4.10
N LEU A 50 7.50 11.85 -3.13
CA LEU A 50 6.64 12.13 -1.99
C LEU A 50 7.40 12.88 -0.88
N ARG A 51 6.81 13.98 -0.40
CA ARG A 51 7.27 14.62 0.83
C ARG A 51 6.92 13.74 2.04
N ARG A 52 7.61 13.93 3.16
CA ARG A 52 7.35 13.16 4.39
C ARG A 52 5.87 13.15 4.82
N ALA A 53 5.19 14.29 4.70
CA ALA A 53 3.75 14.40 4.96
C ALA A 53 2.90 13.62 3.94
N ASP A 54 3.27 13.68 2.66
CA ASP A 54 2.60 12.94 1.59
C ASP A 54 2.74 11.43 1.82
N VAL A 55 3.92 10.95 2.25
CA VAL A 55 4.14 9.53 2.62
C VAL A 55 3.22 9.09 3.75
N ALA A 56 3.06 9.91 4.79
CA ALA A 56 2.16 9.61 5.90
C ALA A 56 0.71 9.51 5.44
N ALA A 57 0.26 10.43 4.59
CA ALA A 57 -1.09 10.45 4.03
C ALA A 57 -1.34 9.23 3.10
N VAL A 58 -0.42 8.92 2.19
CA VAL A 58 -0.49 7.73 1.33
C VAL A 58 -0.55 6.45 2.18
N ARG A 59 0.21 6.39 3.27
CA ARG A 59 0.16 5.25 4.19
C ARG A 59 -1.20 5.10 4.86
N VAL A 60 -1.81 6.19 5.33
CA VAL A 60 -3.16 6.15 5.92
C VAL A 60 -4.18 5.69 4.89
N PHE A 61 -4.11 6.24 3.67
CA PHE A 61 -4.97 5.86 2.56
C PHE A 61 -4.87 4.36 2.27
N LEU A 62 -3.66 3.85 1.96
CA LEU A 62 -3.45 2.44 1.64
C LEU A 62 -3.79 1.53 2.82
N TRP A 63 -3.53 1.95 4.06
CA TRP A 63 -3.91 1.18 5.25
C TRP A 63 -5.43 0.99 5.34
N ASN A 64 -6.19 2.06 5.12
CA ASN A 64 -7.64 1.99 5.13
C ASN A 64 -8.19 1.20 3.93
N TYR A 65 -7.57 1.37 2.76
CA TYR A 65 -7.93 0.69 1.52
C TYR A 65 -7.65 -0.83 1.58
N GLN A 66 -6.57 -1.21 2.26
CA GLN A 66 -6.25 -2.61 2.56
C GLN A 66 -6.98 -3.16 3.78
N TYR A 67 -8.09 -2.53 4.17
CA TYR A 67 -8.93 -2.98 5.28
C TYR A 67 -8.18 -3.13 6.60
N ARG A 68 -7.15 -2.29 6.80
CA ARG A 68 -6.29 -2.29 7.99
C ARG A 68 -5.52 -3.60 8.16
N ARG A 69 -5.24 -4.29 7.05
CA ARG A 69 -4.49 -5.54 7.02
C ARG A 69 -3.21 -5.36 6.21
N CYS A 70 -2.19 -6.11 6.60
CA CYS A 70 -0.91 -6.09 5.93
C CYS A 70 -0.99 -6.80 4.58
N ALA A 71 -0.50 -6.17 3.53
CA ALA A 71 -0.52 -6.73 2.18
C ALA A 71 0.21 -8.06 2.03
N ILE A 72 1.31 -8.25 2.77
CA ILE A 72 2.15 -9.46 2.71
C ILE A 72 1.76 -10.51 3.74
N THR A 73 0.92 -10.23 4.74
CA THR A 73 0.60 -11.26 5.77
C THR A 73 -0.88 -11.50 5.91
N GLY A 74 -1.71 -10.61 5.39
CA GLY A 74 -3.15 -10.64 5.60
C GLY A 74 -3.53 -10.52 7.08
N LYS A 75 -2.59 -10.30 8.00
CA LYS A 75 -2.89 -10.11 9.43
C LYS A 75 -3.32 -8.67 9.69
N PRO A 76 -4.10 -8.40 10.76
CA PRO A 76 -4.37 -7.05 11.22
C PRO A 76 -3.08 -6.24 11.35
N LEU A 77 -3.06 -5.04 10.78
CA LEU A 77 -1.92 -4.15 10.76
C LEU A 77 -2.30 -2.90 11.55
N ARG A 78 -1.56 -2.55 12.61
CA ARG A 78 -1.74 -1.27 13.29
C ARG A 78 -1.13 -0.16 12.44
N LEU A 79 -1.81 0.97 12.31
CA LEU A 79 -1.33 2.11 11.50
C LEU A 79 0.08 2.57 11.94
N ALA A 80 0.35 2.61 13.25
CA ALA A 80 1.66 2.97 13.80
C ALA A 80 2.80 2.02 13.36
N SER A 81 2.46 0.76 13.05
CA SER A 81 3.40 -0.28 12.61
C SER A 81 3.40 -0.48 11.09
N ALA A 82 2.52 0.22 10.37
CA ALA A 82 2.44 0.18 8.92
C ALA A 82 3.64 0.91 8.30
N VAL A 83 4.28 0.26 7.33
CA VAL A 83 5.33 0.86 6.50
C VAL A 83 4.89 0.85 5.05
N LEU A 84 5.27 1.89 4.31
CA LEU A 84 5.00 2.01 2.89
C LEU A 84 6.04 1.22 2.10
N ASP A 85 5.56 0.22 1.37
CA ASP A 85 6.38 -0.65 0.53
C ASP A 85 6.42 -0.11 -0.90
N HIS A 86 7.58 -0.23 -1.55
CA HIS A 86 7.81 0.20 -2.92
C HIS A 86 8.80 -0.73 -3.63
N CYS A 87 8.72 -0.80 -4.95
CA CYS A 87 9.68 -1.55 -5.74
C CYS A 87 11.02 -0.82 -5.76
N HIS A 88 12.10 -1.48 -5.34
CA HIS A 88 13.45 -0.89 -5.32
C HIS A 88 14.02 -0.65 -6.72
N ARG A 89 13.48 -1.31 -7.76
CA ARG A 89 13.92 -1.15 -9.16
C ARG A 89 13.25 0.02 -9.86
N THR A 90 11.94 0.19 -9.67
CA THR A 90 11.13 1.19 -10.39
C THR A 90 10.68 2.35 -9.51
N GLY A 91 10.86 2.25 -8.19
CA GLY A 91 10.40 3.22 -7.20
C GLY A 91 8.87 3.26 -7.01
N ARG A 92 8.11 2.41 -7.71
CA ARG A 92 6.64 2.41 -7.64
C ARG A 92 6.16 1.97 -6.27
N VAL A 93 5.20 2.69 -5.70
CA VAL A 93 4.53 2.31 -4.46
C VAL A 93 3.72 1.03 -4.72
N ARG A 94 3.76 0.08 -3.78
CA ARG A 94 3.04 -1.19 -3.90
C ARG A 94 1.90 -1.32 -2.89
N ALA A 95 2.17 -1.05 -1.62
CA ALA A 95 1.21 -1.29 -0.54
C ALA A 95 1.70 -0.74 0.82
N VAL A 96 0.91 -0.95 1.87
CA VAL A 96 1.38 -0.90 3.25
C VAL A 96 1.46 -2.29 3.89
N VAL A 97 2.51 -2.50 4.67
CA VAL A 97 2.84 -3.82 5.24
C VAL A 97 3.36 -3.69 6.67
N HIS A 98 3.48 -4.82 7.37
CA HIS A 98 4.28 -4.90 8.59
C HIS A 98 5.74 -4.62 8.26
N ARG A 99 6.44 -3.87 9.13
CA ARG A 99 7.89 -3.63 9.00
C ARG A 99 8.70 -4.93 8.85
N SER A 100 8.37 -5.97 9.61
CA SER A 100 9.03 -7.27 9.53
C SER A 100 8.82 -7.95 8.18
N ALA A 101 7.59 -7.93 7.66
CA ALA A 101 7.28 -8.48 6.34
C ALA A 101 7.98 -7.70 5.22
N ASN A 102 8.03 -6.37 5.31
CA ASN A 102 8.77 -5.52 4.39
C ASN A 102 10.26 -5.86 4.37
N ALA A 103 10.85 -5.99 5.56
CA ALA A 103 12.25 -6.31 5.71
C ALA A 103 12.58 -7.72 5.21
N ALA A 104 11.67 -8.68 5.38
CA ALA A 104 11.83 -10.04 4.87
C ALA A 104 11.70 -10.12 3.35
N GLU A 105 10.79 -9.34 2.73
CA GLU A 105 10.66 -9.29 1.27
C GLU A 105 11.88 -8.64 0.63
N GLY A 106 12.35 -7.50 1.16
CA GLY A 106 13.66 -6.95 0.80
C GLY A 106 14.78 -7.98 1.04
N GLY A 107 14.73 -8.66 2.19
CA GLY A 107 15.59 -9.78 2.58
C GLY A 107 15.65 -10.94 1.59
N CYS A 108 14.58 -11.25 0.85
CA CYS A 108 14.61 -12.25 -0.22
C CYS A 108 15.52 -11.84 -1.38
N TYR A 109 15.66 -10.53 -1.64
CA TYR A 109 16.53 -9.99 -2.69
C TYR A 109 17.98 -9.77 -2.21
N VAL A 110 18.19 -9.57 -0.90
CA VAL A 110 19.53 -9.35 -0.29
C VAL A 110 20.06 -10.51 0.58
N GLY A 111 19.31 -11.60 0.75
CA GLY A 111 19.72 -12.81 1.49
C GLY A 111 19.46 -12.84 3.01
N ASN A 112 18.66 -11.93 3.58
CA ASN A 112 18.39 -11.85 5.03
C ASN A 112 16.90 -11.93 5.38
N LEU A 113 16.39 -13.15 5.61
CA LEU A 113 14.96 -13.44 5.73
C LEU A 113 14.35 -13.19 7.14
N ARG A 114 15.11 -12.61 8.09
CA ARG A 114 14.66 -12.25 9.45
C ARG A 114 13.72 -13.26 10.13
N GLY A 115 14.05 -14.55 10.05
CA GLY A 115 13.32 -15.63 10.71
C GLY A 115 12.16 -16.26 9.91
N LEU A 116 11.94 -15.86 8.66
CA LEU A 116 11.04 -16.55 7.73
C LEU A 116 11.84 -17.51 6.83
N SER A 117 11.28 -18.69 6.52
CA SER A 117 11.92 -19.61 5.57
C SER A 117 11.67 -19.17 4.12
N ARG A 118 12.64 -19.40 3.23
CA ARG A 118 12.53 -19.10 1.79
C ARG A 118 11.30 -19.79 1.16
N GLY A 119 11.02 -21.03 1.56
CA GLY A 119 9.84 -21.78 1.12
C GLY A 119 8.51 -21.14 1.55
N SER A 120 8.43 -20.62 2.78
CA SER A 120 7.25 -19.88 3.25
C SER A 120 7.03 -18.62 2.43
N MET A 121 8.10 -17.88 2.11
CA MET A 121 8.05 -16.68 1.28
C MET A 121 7.64 -16.97 -0.17
N VAL A 122 8.20 -18.01 -0.78
CA VAL A 122 7.87 -18.44 -2.15
C VAL A 122 6.40 -18.89 -2.26
N THR A 123 5.84 -19.47 -1.19
CA THR A 123 4.44 -19.88 -1.15
C THR A 123 3.50 -18.71 -0.86
N MET A 124 3.91 -17.80 0.04
CA MET A 124 3.13 -16.63 0.43
C MET A 124 3.01 -15.60 -0.69
N LEU A 125 4.13 -15.20 -1.32
CA LEU A 125 4.14 -14.09 -2.29
C LEU A 125 3.12 -14.26 -3.44
N PRO A 126 2.98 -15.44 -4.07
CA PRO A 126 1.96 -15.68 -5.09
C PRO A 126 0.53 -15.73 -4.54
N ALA A 127 0.34 -16.17 -3.29
CA ALA A 127 -0.97 -16.20 -2.64
C ALA A 127 -1.43 -14.78 -2.25
N TYR A 128 -0.54 -13.93 -1.75
CA TYR A 128 -0.82 -12.51 -1.52
C TYR A 128 -1.18 -11.79 -2.81
N ARG A 129 -0.36 -11.96 -3.86
CA ARG A 129 -0.66 -11.43 -5.20
C ARG A 129 -2.01 -11.90 -5.76
N ARG A 130 -2.50 -13.10 -5.38
CA ARG A 130 -3.82 -13.63 -5.76
C ARG A 130 -4.96 -13.09 -4.91
N GLN A 131 -4.82 -13.02 -3.58
CA GLN A 131 -5.88 -12.51 -2.68
C GLN A 131 -6.27 -11.06 -3.00
N TYR A 132 -5.32 -10.27 -3.48
CA TYR A 132 -5.52 -8.90 -3.93
C TYR A 132 -6.51 -8.78 -5.12
N LYS A 133 -6.59 -9.78 -5.99
CA LYS A 133 -7.55 -9.79 -7.12
C LYS A 133 -9.02 -9.84 -6.70
N GLY A 134 -9.34 -10.32 -5.48
CA GLY A 134 -10.71 -10.48 -4.99
C GLY A 134 -11.34 -9.23 -4.36
N LEU A 135 -10.55 -8.17 -4.13
CA LEU A 135 -11.00 -6.91 -3.52
C LEU A 135 -10.83 -5.70 -4.47
N GLY A 136 -10.56 -5.94 -5.76
CA GLY A 136 -10.32 -4.90 -6.77
C GLY A 136 -8.95 -4.22 -6.69
N VAL A 137 -8.15 -4.51 -5.66
CA VAL A 137 -6.85 -3.90 -5.41
C VAL A 137 -5.76 -4.79 -5.99
N ILE A 138 -5.13 -4.44 -7.11
CA ILE A 138 -4.07 -5.29 -7.69
C ILE A 138 -2.73 -4.88 -7.07
N TYR A 139 -2.09 -5.75 -6.29
CA TYR A 139 -0.71 -5.54 -5.88
C TYR A 139 0.19 -5.53 -7.14
N PRO A 140 0.90 -4.43 -7.44
CA PRO A 140 1.66 -4.32 -8.69
C PRO A 140 2.76 -5.38 -8.76
N ARG A 141 3.02 -5.90 -9.97
CA ARG A 141 4.13 -6.85 -10.23
C ARG A 141 5.50 -6.21 -10.01
#